data_AF-A0AAW2FJ16-F1
#
_entry.id   AF-A0AAW2FJ16-F1
#
_cell.length_a   1.000
_cell.length_b   1.000
_cell.length_c   1.000
_cell.angle_alpha   90.00
_cell.angle_beta   90.00
_cell.angle_gamma   90.00
#
_symmetry.space_group_name_H-M   'P 1'
#
loop_
_entity.id
_entity.type
_entity.pdbx_description
1 polymer ?
#
loop_
_entity_poly.entity_id
_entity_poly.type
_entity_poly.pdbx_seq_one_letter_code
_entity_poly.pdbx_strand_id
1 'polypeptide(L)'
;MSDDDRDIDIESDDGDDSDSRLRHSNNTQYYSQAEKRAHHNALERKRRDHIKDSFSSLRDCVPALQGEKVASRAQILKKAAEYIQYMRRKNTSHQQDIDDLKKQNSILENQIRSLEKASFAGFTEACEVKTESVDMSTYNDTESESSDSETGQAIRQPKKLKMAGLHH
;
A
#
# COMPACT_ATOMS: atom_id res chain seq x y z
N MET A 1 5.38 -32.36 -52.75
CA MET A 1 6.25 -33.09 -51.81
C MET A 1 7.62 -33.18 -52.46
N SER A 2 8.62 -32.50 -51.88
CA SER A 2 10.05 -32.82 -52.05
C SER A 2 10.85 -31.87 -51.14
N ASP A 3 11.23 -32.43 -49.99
CA ASP A 3 12.58 -32.37 -49.40
C ASP A 3 13.25 -31.00 -49.23
N ASP A 4 13.21 -30.49 -47.99
CA ASP A 4 14.22 -29.55 -47.47
C ASP A 4 14.59 -30.00 -46.04
N ASP A 5 15.08 -31.24 -45.93
CA ASP A 5 15.79 -31.73 -44.75
C ASP A 5 17.22 -31.17 -44.81
N ARG A 6 17.41 -29.98 -44.25
CA ARG A 6 18.75 -29.46 -43.95
C ARG A 6 19.15 -29.92 -42.56
N ASP A 7 19.90 -31.01 -42.52
CA ASP A 7 20.64 -31.44 -41.34
C ASP A 7 21.55 -30.29 -40.88
N ILE A 8 21.30 -29.77 -39.68
CA ILE A 8 22.20 -28.83 -39.01
C ILE A 8 23.24 -29.70 -38.32
N ASP A 9 24.38 -29.90 -38.98
CA ASP A 9 25.59 -30.43 -38.35
C ASP A 9 26.08 -29.42 -37.30
N ILE A 10 25.64 -29.63 -36.06
CA ILE A 10 26.19 -28.93 -34.90
C ILE A 10 27.51 -29.65 -34.57
N GLU A 11 28.60 -29.13 -35.12
CA GLU A 11 29.93 -29.52 -34.66
C GLU A 11 30.02 -29.15 -33.17
N SER A 12 29.95 -30.17 -32.30
CA SER A 12 30.33 -30.03 -30.90
C SER A 12 31.82 -29.73 -30.86
N ASP A 13 32.14 -28.44 -30.77
CA ASP A 13 33.45 -27.92 -30.40
C ASP A 13 33.80 -28.42 -28.99
N ASP A 14 34.40 -29.61 -28.93
CA ASP A 14 35.10 -30.12 -27.76
C ASP A 14 36.39 -29.31 -27.61
N GLY A 15 36.22 -28.09 -27.09
CA GLY A 15 37.30 -27.18 -26.73
C GLY A 15 38.21 -27.79 -25.65
N ASP A 16 39.29 -28.39 -26.14
CA ASP A 16 40.68 -28.38 -25.69
C ASP A 16 41.00 -28.22 -24.19
N ASP A 17 41.81 -29.18 -23.76
CA ASP A 17 42.43 -29.42 -22.46
C ASP A 17 43.46 -28.32 -22.14
N SER A 18 42.99 -27.17 -21.65
CA SER A 18 43.90 -26.17 -21.07
C SER A 18 44.20 -26.47 -19.60
N ASP A 19 45.28 -27.25 -19.42
CA ASP A 19 46.14 -27.34 -18.23
C ASP A 19 46.28 -25.97 -17.53
N SER A 20 45.38 -25.71 -16.59
CA SER A 20 45.47 -24.61 -15.65
C SER A 20 45.85 -25.16 -14.28
N ARG A 21 47.04 -25.77 -14.22
CA ARG A 21 47.85 -25.90 -12.99
C ARG A 21 48.13 -24.53 -12.38
N LEU A 22 47.11 -23.89 -11.79
CA LEU A 22 47.26 -22.78 -10.85
C LEU A 22 46.46 -23.06 -9.59
N ARG A 23 47.02 -23.96 -8.79
CA ARG A 23 47.21 -23.85 -7.34
C ARG A 23 46.46 -22.71 -6.64
N HIS A 24 45.13 -22.76 -6.61
CA HIS A 24 44.32 -22.02 -5.66
C HIS A 24 43.73 -23.02 -4.68
N SER A 25 44.53 -23.30 -3.65
CA SER A 25 44.07 -23.63 -2.31
C SER A 25 42.84 -22.79 -2.00
N ASN A 26 41.65 -23.40 -1.93
CA ASN A 26 40.48 -23.01 -1.14
C ASN A 26 39.30 -23.94 -1.46
N ASN A 27 39.25 -25.10 -0.80
CA ASN A 27 38.02 -25.84 -0.48
C ASN A 27 36.88 -25.83 -1.52
N THR A 28 37.20 -26.03 -2.81
CA THR A 28 36.20 -26.22 -3.85
C THR A 28 35.71 -27.64 -3.71
N GLN A 29 34.60 -27.83 -2.99
CA GLN A 29 33.88 -29.10 -3.00
C GLN A 29 33.58 -29.45 -4.46
N TYR A 30 34.36 -30.37 -5.03
CA TYR A 30 34.17 -30.89 -6.37
C TYR A 30 32.91 -31.76 -6.37
N TYR A 31 31.76 -31.10 -6.38
CA TYR A 31 30.48 -31.77 -6.56
C TYR A 31 30.53 -32.53 -7.88
N SER A 32 30.28 -33.84 -7.80
CA SER A 32 30.02 -34.67 -8.97
C SER A 32 28.94 -34.04 -9.84
N GLN A 33 28.94 -34.36 -11.13
CA GLN A 33 27.90 -33.88 -12.05
C GLN A 33 26.49 -34.24 -11.56
N ALA A 34 26.35 -35.37 -10.84
CA ALA A 34 25.11 -35.76 -10.19
C ALA A 34 24.72 -34.81 -9.04
N GLU A 35 25.67 -34.44 -8.18
CA GLU A 35 25.43 -33.50 -7.07
C GLU A 35 25.10 -32.09 -7.56
N LYS A 36 25.77 -31.60 -8.62
CA LYS A 36 25.42 -30.31 -9.24
C LYS A 36 23.97 -30.30 -9.75
N ARG A 37 23.53 -31.38 -10.41
CA ARG A 37 22.14 -31.54 -10.86
C ARG A 37 21.16 -31.62 -9.68
N ALA A 38 21.51 -32.36 -8.63
CA ALA A 38 20.68 -32.47 -7.44
C ALA A 38 20.51 -31.11 -6.74
N HIS A 39 21.60 -30.37 -6.58
CA HIS A 39 21.58 -29.02 -5.99
C HIS A 39 20.73 -28.05 -6.81
N HIS A 40 20.89 -28.04 -8.13
CA HIS A 40 20.05 -27.22 -9.02
C HIS A 40 18.56 -27.56 -8.89
N ASN A 41 18.21 -28.86 -8.87
CA ASN A 41 16.84 -29.32 -8.68
C ASN A 41 16.25 -28.94 -7.31
N ALA A 42 17.08 -28.94 -6.27
CA ALA A 42 16.68 -28.50 -4.93
C ALA A 42 16.37 -27.00 -4.91
N LEU A 43 17.25 -26.17 -5.49
CA LEU A 43 17.03 -24.72 -5.60
C LEU A 43 15.77 -24.38 -6.40
N GLU A 44 15.55 -25.04 -7.53
CA GLU A 44 14.36 -24.77 -8.34
C GLU A 44 13.07 -25.22 -7.63
N ARG A 45 13.11 -26.31 -6.85
CA ARG A 45 11.97 -26.71 -6.01
C ARG A 45 11.63 -25.61 -5.00
N LYS A 46 12.64 -25.10 -4.27
CA LYS A 46 12.48 -23.98 -3.34
C LYS A 46 11.89 -22.74 -4.04
N ARG A 47 12.37 -22.41 -5.25
CA ARG A 47 11.81 -21.30 -6.05
C ARG A 47 10.33 -21.53 -6.37
N ARG A 48 9.96 -22.74 -6.80
CA ARG A 48 8.55 -23.08 -7.11
C ARG A 48 7.65 -23.02 -5.88
N ASP A 49 8.15 -23.42 -4.71
CA ASP A 49 7.40 -23.32 -3.45
C ASP A 49 7.13 -21.86 -3.09
N HIS A 50 8.14 -20.98 -3.19
CA HIS A 50 7.95 -19.54 -2.96
C HIS A 50 6.93 -18.92 -3.92
N ILE A 51 6.94 -19.32 -5.19
CA ILE A 51 5.95 -18.88 -6.18
C ILE A 51 4.56 -19.38 -5.80
N LYS A 52 4.42 -20.64 -5.37
CA LYS A 52 3.16 -21.22 -4.92
C LYS A 52 2.59 -20.46 -3.72
N ASP A 53 3.42 -20.08 -2.77
CA ASP A 53 3.02 -19.26 -1.61
C ASP A 53 2.57 -17.88 -2.07
N SER A 54 3.31 -17.24 -2.98
CA SER A 54 2.93 -15.95 -3.57
C SER A 54 1.56 -15.98 -4.28
N PHE A 55 1.27 -17.07 -5.00
CA PHE A 55 -0.05 -17.28 -5.61
C PHE A 55 -1.16 -17.48 -4.58
N SER A 56 -0.86 -18.12 -3.45
CA SER A 56 -1.81 -18.32 -2.35
C SER A 56 -2.15 -16.98 -1.70
N SER A 57 -1.13 -16.19 -1.34
CA SER A 57 -1.32 -14.83 -0.81
C SER A 57 -2.07 -13.92 -1.78
N LEU A 58 -1.77 -13.99 -3.09
CA LEU A 58 -2.48 -13.21 -4.10
C LEU A 58 -3.96 -13.59 -4.17
N ARG A 59 -4.28 -14.89 -4.13
CA ARG A 59 -5.66 -15.39 -4.14
C ARG A 59 -6.44 -14.86 -2.94
N ASP A 60 -5.86 -14.87 -1.76
CA ASP A 60 -6.52 -14.43 -0.52
C ASP A 60 -6.85 -12.93 -0.54
N CYS A 61 -6.04 -12.13 -1.24
CA CYS A 61 -6.26 -10.69 -1.43
C CYS A 61 -7.35 -10.34 -2.45
N VAL A 62 -7.85 -11.31 -3.25
CA VAL A 62 -8.84 -11.08 -4.31
C VAL A 62 -10.21 -11.59 -3.84
N PRO A 63 -11.18 -10.71 -3.50
CA PRO A 63 -12.45 -11.13 -2.91
C PRO A 63 -13.24 -12.15 -3.74
N ALA A 64 -13.19 -12.04 -5.07
CA ALA A 64 -13.90 -12.94 -5.97
C ALA A 64 -13.37 -14.40 -5.94
N LEU A 65 -12.18 -14.64 -5.38
CA LEU A 65 -11.57 -15.96 -5.26
C LEU A 65 -11.65 -16.51 -3.82
N GLN A 66 -12.13 -15.70 -2.87
CA GLN A 66 -12.33 -16.14 -1.49
C GLN A 66 -13.46 -17.17 -1.46
N GLY A 67 -13.17 -18.36 -0.92
CA GLY A 67 -14.12 -19.48 -0.86
C GLY A 67 -14.07 -20.44 -2.06
N GLU A 68 -13.40 -20.09 -3.15
CA GLU A 68 -13.22 -21.02 -4.28
C GLU A 68 -12.12 -22.03 -3.96
N LYS A 69 -12.48 -23.29 -3.65
CA LYS A 69 -11.53 -24.30 -3.13
C LYS A 69 -10.31 -24.53 -4.04
N VAL A 70 -10.46 -24.38 -5.35
CA VAL A 70 -9.38 -24.58 -6.33
C VAL A 70 -9.49 -23.51 -7.42
N ALA A 71 -8.58 -22.53 -7.41
CA ALA A 71 -8.44 -21.54 -8.48
C ALA A 71 -7.13 -21.80 -9.24
N SER A 72 -7.19 -21.88 -10.58
CA SER A 72 -5.98 -22.05 -11.40
C SER A 72 -5.11 -20.79 -11.39
N ARG A 73 -3.80 -20.93 -11.66
CA ARG A 73 -2.87 -19.77 -11.75
C ARG A 73 -3.36 -18.71 -12.74
N ALA A 74 -3.86 -19.14 -13.90
CA ALA A 74 -4.39 -18.23 -14.92
C ALA A 74 -5.63 -17.47 -14.42
N GLN A 75 -6.55 -18.15 -13.73
CA GLN A 75 -7.71 -17.50 -13.12
C GLN A 75 -7.31 -16.50 -12.03
N ILE A 76 -6.34 -16.86 -11.17
CA ILE A 76 -5.83 -15.95 -10.12
C ILE A 76 -5.31 -14.65 -10.75
N LEU A 77 -4.46 -14.75 -11.78
CA LEU A 77 -3.92 -13.58 -12.46
C LEU A 77 -5.02 -12.74 -13.13
N LYS A 78 -5.96 -13.41 -13.82
CA LYS A 78 -7.09 -12.73 -14.49
C LYS A 78 -7.95 -11.97 -13.48
N LYS A 79 -8.37 -12.62 -12.40
CA LYS A 79 -9.21 -12.02 -11.36
C LYS A 79 -8.49 -10.93 -10.56
N ALA A 80 -7.19 -11.08 -10.32
CA ALA A 80 -6.39 -10.02 -9.71
C ALA A 80 -6.33 -8.77 -10.60
N ALA A 81 -6.10 -8.94 -11.91
CA ALA A 81 -6.08 -7.82 -12.86
C ALA A 81 -7.45 -7.12 -12.94
N GLU A 82 -8.54 -7.89 -13.02
CA GLU A 82 -9.90 -7.37 -12.99
C GLU A 82 -10.16 -6.58 -11.68
N TYR A 83 -9.73 -7.11 -10.54
CA TYR A 83 -9.92 -6.47 -9.24
C TYR A 83 -9.13 -5.17 -9.10
N ILE A 84 -7.89 -5.11 -9.59
CA ILE A 84 -7.10 -3.86 -9.62
C ILE A 84 -7.81 -2.79 -10.43
N GLN A 85 -8.32 -3.14 -11.62
CA GLN A 85 -9.06 -2.19 -12.47
C GLN A 85 -10.36 -1.72 -11.82
N TYR A 86 -11.08 -2.63 -11.14
CA TYR A 86 -12.27 -2.30 -10.37
C TYR A 86 -11.94 -1.32 -9.23
N MET A 87 -10.94 -1.63 -8.40
CA MET A 87 -10.56 -0.80 -7.27
C MET A 87 -10.07 0.59 -7.70
N ARG A 88 -9.37 0.70 -8.83
CA ARG A 88 -9.00 2.01 -9.40
C ARG A 88 -10.23 2.87 -9.71
N ARG A 89 -11.20 2.32 -10.45
CA ARG A 89 -12.46 3.02 -10.78
C ARG A 89 -13.25 3.40 -9.53
N LYS A 90 -13.34 2.47 -8.57
CA LYS A 90 -14.01 2.70 -7.29
C LYS A 90 -13.37 3.83 -6.49
N ASN A 91 -12.04 3.84 -6.38
CA ASN A 91 -11.31 4.90 -5.69
C ASN A 91 -11.51 6.26 -6.37
N THR A 92 -11.51 6.32 -7.71
CA THR A 92 -11.80 7.55 -8.45
C THR A 92 -13.21 8.07 -8.16
N SER A 93 -14.22 7.19 -8.17
CA SER A 93 -15.60 7.57 -7.83
C SER A 93 -15.69 8.12 -6.41
N HIS A 94 -15.08 7.44 -5.43
CA HIS A 94 -15.08 7.91 -4.05
C HIS A 94 -14.34 9.23 -3.89
N GLN A 95 -13.25 9.45 -4.64
CA GLN A 95 -12.56 10.73 -4.62
C GLN A 95 -13.45 11.86 -5.16
N GLN A 96 -14.21 11.59 -6.22
CA GLN A 96 -15.18 12.54 -6.75
C GLN A 96 -16.28 12.85 -5.73
N ASP A 97 -16.84 11.83 -5.07
CA ASP A 97 -17.84 12.01 -4.01
C ASP A 97 -17.29 12.89 -2.86
N ILE A 98 -16.04 12.66 -2.47
CA ILE A 98 -15.35 13.46 -1.44
C ILE A 98 -15.24 14.92 -1.87
N ASP A 99 -14.85 15.17 -3.12
CA ASP A 99 -14.65 16.53 -3.63
C ASP A 99 -15.98 17.29 -3.77
N ASP A 100 -17.04 16.61 -4.21
CA ASP A 100 -18.38 17.16 -4.29
C ASP A 100 -18.93 17.51 -2.89
N LEU A 101 -18.76 16.62 -1.91
CA LEU A 101 -19.15 16.88 -0.52
C LEU A 101 -18.37 18.04 0.09
N LYS A 102 -17.06 18.15 -0.17
CA LYS A 102 -16.26 19.30 0.27
C LYS A 102 -16.77 20.61 -0.31
N LYS A 103 -17.13 20.63 -1.60
CA LYS A 103 -17.70 21.81 -2.25
C LYS A 103 -19.04 22.19 -1.63
N GLN A 104 -19.91 21.22 -1.38
CA GLN A 104 -21.20 21.45 -0.71
C GLN A 104 -21.00 22.01 0.70
N ASN A 105 -20.11 21.43 1.50
CA ASN A 105 -19.79 21.92 2.84
C ASN A 105 -19.27 23.36 2.79
N SER A 106 -18.36 23.69 1.88
CA SER A 106 -17.86 25.06 1.73
C SER A 106 -18.96 26.07 1.39
N ILE A 107 -19.91 25.69 0.53
CA ILE A 107 -21.06 26.55 0.20
C ILE A 107 -21.93 26.77 1.45
N LEU A 108 -22.23 25.70 2.20
CA LEU A 108 -23.04 25.78 3.41
C LEU A 108 -22.35 26.60 4.51
N GLU A 109 -21.05 26.41 4.72
CA GLU A 109 -20.24 27.21 5.68
C GLU A 109 -20.27 28.71 5.33
N ASN A 110 -20.16 29.04 4.03
CA ASN A 110 -20.26 30.44 3.58
C ASN A 110 -21.66 31.02 3.78
N GLN A 111 -22.72 30.21 3.59
CA GLN A 111 -24.10 30.62 3.87
C GLN A 111 -24.32 30.87 5.37
N ILE A 112 -23.85 29.94 6.22
CA ILE A 112 -23.92 30.07 7.68
C ILE A 112 -23.22 31.37 8.11
N ARG A 113 -21.98 31.60 7.68
CA ARG A 113 -21.23 32.82 8.00
C ARG A 113 -21.94 34.10 7.55
N SER A 114 -22.58 34.07 6.38
CA SER A 114 -23.33 35.22 5.87
C SER A 114 -24.58 35.50 6.71
N LEU A 115 -25.31 34.44 7.10
CA LEU A 115 -26.48 34.55 7.96
C LEU A 115 -26.13 34.98 9.38
N GLU A 116 -25.03 34.47 9.95
CA GLU A 116 -24.50 34.90 11.25
C GLU A 116 -24.17 36.40 11.22
N LYS A 117 -23.51 36.88 10.16
CA LYS A 117 -23.21 38.31 9.99
C LYS A 117 -24.48 39.16 9.86
N ALA A 118 -25.47 38.71 9.10
CA ALA A 118 -26.74 39.43 8.93
C ALA A 118 -27.58 39.44 10.23
N SER A 119 -27.62 38.30 10.94
CA SER A 119 -28.27 38.19 12.24
C SER A 119 -27.61 39.07 13.29
N PHE A 120 -26.27 39.17 13.28
CA PHE A 120 -25.53 40.03 14.18
C PHE A 120 -25.77 41.51 13.87
N ALA A 121 -25.77 41.89 12.59
CA ALA A 121 -26.08 43.26 12.16
C ALA A 121 -27.49 43.72 12.58
N GLY A 122 -28.49 42.83 12.48
CA GLY A 122 -29.85 43.11 12.94
C GLY A 122 -30.00 43.22 14.47
N PHE A 123 -29.10 42.61 15.25
CA PHE A 123 -29.10 42.75 16.71
C PHE A 123 -28.45 44.07 17.16
N THR A 124 -27.42 44.55 16.45
CA THR A 124 -26.78 45.84 16.75
C THR A 124 -27.67 47.05 16.44
N GLU A 125 -28.62 46.92 15.52
CA GLU A 125 -29.57 48.00 15.18
C GLU A 125 -30.77 48.08 16.15
N ALA A 126 -31.05 47.01 16.91
CA ALA A 126 -32.10 46.97 17.93
C ALA A 126 -31.63 47.39 19.35
N CYS A 127 -30.34 47.66 19.53
CA CYS A 127 -29.75 48.07 20.79
C CYS A 127 -28.95 49.37 20.62
N GLU A 128 -29.60 50.45 20.16
CA GLU A 128 -29.11 51.82 20.38
C GLU A 128 -29.36 52.20 21.84
N VAL A 129 -28.73 51.48 22.77
CA VAL A 129 -28.54 51.98 24.14
C VAL A 129 -27.28 52.81 24.09
N LYS A 130 -27.43 54.12 24.36
CA LYS A 130 -26.33 55.04 24.63
C LYS A 130 -25.45 54.46 25.74
N THR A 131 -24.37 53.78 25.38
CA THR A 131 -23.27 53.51 26.31
C THR A 131 -22.34 54.71 26.26
N GLU A 132 -22.49 55.57 27.26
CA GLU A 132 -21.52 56.60 27.57
C GLU A 132 -20.13 55.97 27.76
N SER A 133 -19.13 56.70 27.27
CA SER A 133 -17.71 56.41 27.34
C SER A 133 -17.26 56.05 28.76
N VAL A 134 -16.77 54.82 28.93
CA VAL A 134 -15.78 54.49 29.94
C VAL A 134 -14.47 54.17 29.23
N ASP A 135 -13.58 55.15 29.32
CA ASP A 135 -12.15 55.05 29.05
C ASP A 135 -11.56 53.90 29.90
N MET A 136 -10.97 52.90 29.24
CA MET A 136 -10.14 51.90 29.91
C MET A 136 -8.79 51.83 29.20
N SER A 137 -7.94 52.75 29.66
CA SER A 137 -6.48 52.75 29.65
C SER A 137 -5.80 51.43 29.25
N THR A 138 -5.02 51.53 28.17
CA THR A 138 -3.62 51.06 28.06
C THR A 138 -3.16 49.94 29.01
N TYR A 139 -3.00 48.74 28.45
CA TYR A 139 -1.92 47.83 28.81
C TYR A 139 -1.30 47.26 27.54
N ASN A 140 -0.23 47.90 27.10
CA ASN A 140 0.83 47.30 26.30
C ASN A 140 1.82 46.68 27.31
N ASP A 141 2.02 45.36 27.28
CA ASP A 141 3.22 44.62 27.68
C ASP A 141 2.85 43.11 27.65
N THR A 142 3.57 42.15 27.08
CA THR A 142 4.96 42.08 26.63
C THR A 142 5.04 40.89 25.65
N GLU A 143 5.93 41.00 24.68
CA GLU A 143 6.46 39.89 23.88
C GLU A 143 6.85 38.69 24.78
N SER A 144 6.49 37.47 24.38
CA SER A 144 7.12 36.26 24.91
C SER A 144 7.29 35.23 23.81
N GLU A 145 8.50 35.21 23.29
CA GLU A 145 9.03 34.19 22.39
C GLU A 145 9.64 33.08 23.24
N SER A 146 9.10 31.87 23.17
CA SER A 146 9.63 30.65 23.76
C SER A 146 8.69 29.50 23.36
N SER A 147 9.07 28.29 23.01
CA SER A 147 10.32 27.61 22.69
C SER A 147 9.86 26.30 22.03
N ASP A 148 10.68 25.80 21.12
CA ASP A 148 10.57 24.53 20.41
C ASP A 148 10.38 23.34 21.37
N SER A 149 9.54 22.36 21.02
CA SER A 149 9.54 21.01 21.60
C SER A 149 8.66 20.04 20.79
N GLU A 150 9.33 19.19 20.03
CA GLU A 150 8.77 17.98 19.43
C GLU A 150 8.17 17.04 20.48
N THR A 151 6.94 16.58 20.28
CA THR A 151 6.45 15.36 20.96
C THR A 151 5.69 14.48 19.98
N GLY A 152 6.32 13.37 19.60
CA GLY A 152 5.69 12.31 18.82
C GLY A 152 4.53 11.67 19.57
N GLN A 153 3.34 11.70 18.97
CA GLN A 153 2.19 10.96 19.46
C GLN A 153 2.27 9.49 19.00
N ALA A 154 2.73 8.63 19.90
CA ALA A 154 2.54 7.19 19.78
C ALA A 154 1.04 6.84 19.95
N ILE A 155 0.44 6.32 18.88
CA ILE A 155 -0.94 5.83 18.83
C ILE A 155 -1.09 4.63 19.79
N ARG A 156 -1.88 4.78 20.85
CA ARG A 156 -2.24 3.69 21.78
C ARG A 156 -3.38 2.86 21.18
N GLN A 157 -3.14 1.57 20.98
CA GLN A 157 -4.15 0.56 20.59
C GLN A 157 -5.09 0.23 21.76
N PRO A 158 -6.42 0.11 21.58
CA PRO A 158 -7.31 -0.42 22.61
C PRO A 158 -7.27 -1.97 22.66
N LYS A 159 -7.17 -2.53 23.87
CA LYS A 159 -7.18 -3.97 24.15
C LYS A 159 -8.60 -4.54 23.97
N LYS A 160 -8.74 -5.66 23.27
CA LYS A 160 -10.01 -6.41 23.15
C LYS A 160 -10.36 -7.10 24.48
N LEU A 161 -11.61 -6.95 24.91
CA LEU A 161 -12.24 -7.73 25.98
C LEU A 161 -12.43 -9.18 25.55
N LYS A 162 -12.01 -10.12 26.39
CA LYS A 162 -12.22 -11.56 26.23
C LYS A 162 -13.50 -11.95 26.98
N MET A 163 -14.57 -12.30 26.28
CA MET A 163 -15.70 -13.01 26.90
C MET A 163 -15.31 -14.49 27.06
N ALA A 164 -15.28 -14.93 28.31
CA ALA A 164 -15.21 -16.34 28.68
C ALA A 164 -16.55 -17.01 28.40
N GLY A 165 -16.50 -18.28 27.97
CA GLY A 165 -17.68 -19.07 27.65
C GLY A 165 -18.51 -19.44 28.88
N LEU A 166 -19.80 -19.70 28.63
CA LEU A 166 -20.63 -20.55 29.47
C LEU A 166 -21.10 -21.73 28.61
N HIS A 167 -20.65 -22.93 28.99
CA HIS A 167 -21.35 -24.18 28.75
C HIS A 167 -22.78 -24.08 29.30
N HIS A 168 -23.76 -24.66 28.61
CA HIS A 168 -24.81 -25.54 29.16
C HIS A 168 -25.01 -26.68 28.15
#